data_AF-A0A9R0VCR3-F1
#
_entry.id   AF-A0A9R0VCR3-F1
#
_cell.length_a   1.000
_cell.length_b   1.000
_cell.length_c   1.000
_cell.angle_alpha   90.00
_cell.angle_beta   90.00
_cell.angle_gamma   90.00
#
_symmetry.space_group_name_H-M   'P 1'
#
loop_
_entity.id
_entity.type
_entity.pdbx_description
1 polymer ?
#
loop_
_entity_poly.entity_id
_entity_poly.type
_entity_poly.pdbx_seq_one_letter_code
_entity_poly.pdbx_strand_id
1 'polypeptide(L)' 'MPAMDACALYARRLARDSDVFMYKGDTPFCSKECRHEHMHLDAVSARQAARRLQRVSAGAESGRAHHGVSVSS' A
#
# COMPACT_ATOMS: atom_id res chain seq x y z
N MET A 1 -4.98 0.56 24.78
CA MET A 1 -4.88 -0.20 23.53
C MET A 1 -5.94 0.35 22.59
N PRO A 2 -5.57 1.00 21.46
CA PRO A 2 -6.53 1.64 20.56
C PRO A 2 -7.50 0.58 20.04
N ALA A 3 -8.79 0.93 20.03
CA ALA A 3 -9.87 -0.03 20.00
C ALA A 3 -10.00 -0.68 18.62
N MET A 4 -9.87 -2.00 18.59
CA MET A 4 -10.28 -2.89 17.50
C MET A 4 -11.82 -2.90 17.36
N ASP A 5 -12.44 -1.72 17.38
CA ASP A 5 -13.88 -1.54 17.51
C ASP A 5 -14.57 -1.37 16.16
N ALA A 6 -13.82 -1.33 15.04
CA ALA A 6 -14.39 -1.16 13.72
C ALA A 6 -13.66 -1.98 12.64
N CYS A 7 -14.43 -2.51 11.70
CA CYS A 7 -13.94 -3.19 10.51
C CYS A 7 -13.16 -2.20 9.63
N ALA A 8 -11.92 -2.53 9.28
CA ALA A 8 -11.06 -1.66 8.47
C ALA A 8 -11.54 -1.43 7.03
N LEU A 9 -12.42 -2.28 6.50
CA LEU A 9 -12.94 -2.15 5.14
C LEU A 9 -14.21 -1.27 5.06
N TYR A 10 -15.14 -1.46 6.00
CA TYR A 10 -16.47 -0.83 5.96
C TYR A 10 -16.74 0.11 7.13
N ALA A 11 -15.76 0.33 8.01
CA ALA A 11 -15.90 1.10 9.26
C ALA A 11 -17.08 0.64 10.15
N ARG A 12 -17.55 -0.61 9.96
CA ARG A 12 -18.64 -1.20 10.73
C ARG A 12 -18.15 -1.49 12.14
N ARG A 13 -18.90 -1.05 13.16
CA ARG A 13 -18.57 -1.39 14.54
C ARG A 13 -18.51 -2.90 14.74
N LEU A 14 -17.44 -3.35 15.40
CA LEU A 14 -17.24 -4.72 15.83
C LEU A 14 -17.86 -4.81 17.22
N ALA A 15 -18.87 -5.67 17.37
CA ALA A 15 -19.46 -5.88 18.68
C ALA A 15 -18.40 -6.46 19.63
N ARG A 16 -18.45 -6.04 20.89
CA ARG A 16 -17.45 -6.39 21.93
C ARG A 16 -17.31 -7.90 22.18
N ASP A 17 -18.28 -8.67 21.72
CA ASP A 17 -18.39 -10.13 21.87
C ASP A 17 -18.34 -10.88 20.52
N SER A 18 -18.10 -10.18 19.41
CA SER A 18 -18.04 -10.80 18.09
C SER A 18 -16.62 -11.22 17.73
N ASP A 19 -16.48 -12.40 17.11
CA ASP A 19 -15.23 -12.83 16.50
C ASP A 19 -14.72 -11.78 15.50
N VAL A 20 -13.50 -11.29 15.74
CA VAL A 20 -12.81 -10.36 14.86
C VAL A 20 -11.80 -11.11 14.00
N PHE A 21 -11.88 -10.92 12.69
CA PHE A 21 -10.92 -11.50 11.77
C PHE A 21 -9.75 -10.52 11.61
N MET A 22 -8.53 -10.92 11.97
CA MET A 22 -7.37 -10.02 11.91
C MET A 22 -6.50 -10.23 10.65
N TYR A 23 -5.93 -9.14 10.13
CA TYR A 23 -4.84 -9.13 9.14
C TYR A 23 -3.62 -8.42 9.73
N LYS A 24 -2.44 -9.02 9.56
CA LYS A 24 -1.14 -8.51 10.07
C LYS A 24 -1.07 -8.18 11.58
N GLY A 25 -2.06 -8.58 12.37
CA GLY A 25 -2.12 -8.37 13.82
C GLY A 25 -2.66 -7.01 14.28
N ASP A 26 -2.89 -6.06 13.37
CA ASP A 26 -3.35 -4.70 13.71
C ASP A 26 -4.64 -4.28 12.97
N THR A 27 -5.12 -5.09 12.02
CA THR A 27 -6.27 -4.71 11.19
C THR A 27 -7.45 -5.66 11.41
N PRO A 28 -8.50 -5.24 12.15
CA PRO A 28 -9.66 -6.09 12.42
C PRO A 28 -10.75 -5.96 11.33
N PHE A 29 -11.45 -7.06 11.09
CA PHE A 29 -12.52 -7.17 10.11
C PHE A 29 -13.73 -7.92 10.68
N CYS A 30 -14.93 -7.51 10.26
CA CYS A 30 -16.17 -8.13 10.71
C CYS A 30 -16.48 -9.47 10.03
N SER A 31 -15.73 -9.86 9.00
CA SER A 31 -15.87 -11.17 8.33
C SER A 31 -14.58 -11.58 7.60
N LYS A 32 -14.49 -12.86 7.24
CA LYS A 32 -13.41 -13.38 6.38
C LYS A 32 -13.43 -12.73 5.00
N GLU A 33 -14.60 -12.53 4.38
CA GLU A 33 -14.70 -11.78 3.12
C GLU A 33 -14.13 -10.38 3.23
N CYS A 34 -14.45 -9.61 4.28
CA CYS A 34 -13.90 -8.27 4.45
C CYS A 34 -12.37 -8.29 4.51
N ARG A 35 -11.81 -9.29 5.20
CA ARG A 35 -10.36 -9.50 5.27
C ARG A 35 -9.77 -9.81 3.90
N HIS A 36 -10.39 -10.72 3.14
CA HIS A 36 -9.91 -11.13 1.82
C HIS A 36 -9.97 -10.00 0.79
N GLU A 37 -11.04 -9.22 0.78
CA GLU A 37 -11.16 -8.04 -0.08
C GLU A 37 -10.06 -7.02 0.23
N HIS A 38 -9.81 -6.73 1.51
CA HIS A 38 -8.72 -5.84 1.89
C HIS A 38 -7.34 -6.37 1.44
N MET A 39 -7.08 -7.68 1.57
CA MET A 39 -5.83 -8.29 1.07
C MET A 39 -5.69 -8.15 -0.44
N HIS A 40 -6.79 -8.26 -1.19
CA HIS A 40 -6.79 -8.06 -2.64
C HIS A 40 -6.42 -6.61 -2.99
N LEU A 41 -7.06 -5.64 -2.33
CA LEU A 41 -6.79 -4.21 -2.51
C LEU A 41 -5.34 -3.84 -2.16
N ASP A 42 -4.80 -4.35 -1.04
CA ASP A 42 -3.41 -4.16 -0.63
C ASP A 42 -2.44 -4.68 -1.71
N ALA A 43 -2.68 -5.88 -2.24
CA ALA A 43 -1.85 -6.47 -3.27
C ALA A 43 -1.91 -5.70 -4.61
N VAL A 44 -3.08 -5.17 -4.97
CA VAL A 44 -3.23 -4.30 -6.16
C VAL A 44 -2.51 -2.97 -5.95
N SER A 45 -2.68 -2.34 -4.78
CA SER A 45 -2.00 -1.09 -4.43
C SER A 45 -0.48 -1.23 -4.46
N ALA A 46 0.06 -2.30 -3.87
CA ALA A 46 1.50 -2.59 -3.88
C ALA A 46 2.05 -2.75 -5.30
N ARG A 47 1.32 -3.46 -6.19
CA ARG A 47 1.69 -3.58 -7.61
C ARG A 47 1.69 -2.23 -8.32
N GLN A 48 0.70 -1.38 -8.07
CA GLN A 48 0.65 -0.04 -8.67
C GLN A 48 1.78 0.86 -8.17
N ALA A 49 2.08 0.82 -6.86
CA ALA A 49 3.19 1.55 -6.27
C ALA A 49 4.53 1.13 -6.89
N ALA A 50 4.76 -0.18 -7.06
CA ALA A 50 5.96 -0.70 -7.73
C ALA A 50 6.10 -0.20 -9.17
N ARG A 51 5.01 -0.20 -9.95
CA ARG A 51 5.01 0.34 -11.33
C ARG A 51 5.29 1.84 -11.36
N ARG A 52 4.76 2.60 -10.39
CA ARG A 52 5.05 4.05 -10.27
C ARG A 52 6.52 4.30 -9.93
N LEU A 53 7.11 3.49 -9.05
CA LEU A 53 8.53 3.53 -8.71
C LEU A 53 9.43 3.24 -9.93
N GLN A 54 9.06 2.29 -10.80
CA GLN A 54 9.79 2.03 -12.04
C GLN A 54 9.73 3.23 -12.99
N ARG A 55 8.56 3.86 -13.16
CA ARG A 55 8.41 5.04 -14.03
C ARG A 55 9.20 6.25 -13.53
N VAL A 56 9.25 6.49 -12.22
CA VAL A 56 10.07 7.59 -11.66
C VAL A 56 11.56 7.28 -11.75
N SER A 57 11.96 6.01 -11.63
CA SER A 57 13.36 5.60 -11.81
C SER A 57 13.81 5.79 -13.27
N ALA A 58 12.98 5.38 -14.23
CA ALA A 58 13.22 5.61 -15.66
C ALA A 58 13.25 7.10 -16.06
N GLY A 59 12.60 7.97 -15.28
CA GLY A 59 12.68 9.43 -15.47
C GLY A 59 13.91 10.08 -14.83
N ALA A 60 14.50 9.44 -13.82
CA ALA A 60 15.67 9.97 -13.10
C ALA A 60 16.99 9.71 -13.85
N GLU A 61 17.04 8.70 -14.71
CA GLU A 61 18.20 8.39 -15.56
C GLU A 61 18.34 9.31 -16.79
N SER A 62 17.29 10.06 -17.15
CA SER A 62 17.33 11.02 -18.27
C SER A 62 17.95 12.39 -17.89
N GLY A 63 18.21 12.65 -16.60
CA GLY A 63 18.67 13.95 -16.10
C GLY A 63 20.17 14.09 -15.80
N ARG A 64 20.99 13.07 -16.07
CA ARG A 64 22.42 13.10 -15.76
C ARG A 64 23.30 12.53 -16.87
N ALA A 65 23.07 13.00 -18.10
CA ALA A 65 24.04 12.85 -19.18
C ALA A 65 24.74 14.20 -19.42
N HIS A 66 25.96 14.29 -18.88
CA HIS A 66 27.11 15.07 -19.37
C HIS A 66 27.04 16.62 -19.49
N HIS A 67 27.23 17.32 -18.37
CA HIS A 67 28.08 18.53 -18.40
C HIS A 67 29.55 18.08 -18.54
N GLY A 68 29.94 17.76 -19.76
CA GLY A 68 31.32 17.46 -20.15
C GLY A 68 31.90 18.62 -20.92
N VAL A 69 32.72 19.43 -20.26
CA VAL A 69 33.62 20.39 -20.90
C VAL A 69 34.53 19.67 -21.90
N SER A 70 34.64 20.17 -23.12
CA SER A 70 35.79 19.92 -24.01
C SER A 70 35.92 21.07 -25.00
N VAL A 71 36.98 21.85 -24.78
CA VAL A 71 37.59 22.82 -25.69
C VAL A 71 38.13 22.15 -26.96
N SER A 72 38.40 22.95 -28.01
CA SER A 72 39.25 22.77 -29.23
C SER A 72 38.44 23.02 -30.51
N SER A 73 38.81 23.87 -31.47
CA SER A 73 40.09 24.53 -31.80
C SER A 73 39.86 25.95 -32.31
#